data_AF-A0A1S8LQF9-F1
#
_entry.id   AF-A0A1S8LQF9-F1
#
_cell.length_a   1.000
_cell.length_b   1.000
_cell.length_c   1.000
_cell.angle_alpha   90.00
_cell.angle_beta   90.00
_cell.angle_gamma   90.00
#
_symmetry.space_group_name_H-M   'P 1'
#
loop_
_entity.id
_entity.type
_entity.pdbx_description
1 polymer ?
#
loop_
_entity_poly.entity_id
_entity_poly.type
_entity_poly.pdbx_seq_one_letter_code
_entity_poly.pdbx_strand_id
1 'polypeptide(L)'
;MKKLALISTVVAAIVVLSGCSSSSKNVKSDNSGKVQKVNSSESSNKNNVSNDKDKTSSDSSNSKAESNKANASTDANGDYIIKDINSWNHPVKNILNRENIKINKVVLQNNKTYPIFYVTFSKELNTDNKEYYGKLMKEIALANGYWNFEIVDEGRNADIKVKCKDKKSVDSISYNKDSSYFALNSVQSLSKEQELVNYLVSNVSEVRSFMNVHANNTNSKSTIYVERYPNAAATNTYEKNYYMIYVGESFPDHIVNTYRFAINKDTNEILYYDTAKDKYETLTEWRNSKN
;
A
#
# COMPACT_ATOMS: atom_id res chain seq x y z
N MET A 1 -16.00 27.26 45.46
CA MET A 1 -16.63 26.95 44.16
C MET A 1 -16.20 25.56 43.74
N LYS A 2 -17.18 24.67 43.53
CA LYS A 2 -17.00 23.23 43.37
C LYS A 2 -16.41 22.92 41.99
N LYS A 3 -15.33 22.12 41.95
CA LYS A 3 -14.76 21.54 40.73
C LYS A 3 -15.67 20.40 40.27
N LEU A 4 -16.21 20.50 39.05
CA LEU A 4 -16.89 19.40 38.38
C LEU A 4 -15.87 18.72 37.44
N ALA A 5 -15.36 17.58 37.87
CA ALA A 5 -14.61 16.66 37.03
C ALA A 5 -15.62 15.83 36.23
N LEU A 6 -15.65 16.02 34.91
CA LEU A 6 -16.43 15.20 34.00
C LEU A 6 -15.54 14.02 33.58
N ILE A 7 -15.70 12.90 34.30
CA ILE A 7 -15.10 11.62 33.94
C ILE A 7 -15.96 11.04 32.82
N SER A 8 -15.48 11.13 31.58
CA SER A 8 -16.10 10.43 30.45
C SER A 8 -15.52 9.03 30.36
N THR A 9 -16.23 8.06 30.92
CA THR A 9 -15.97 6.62 30.75
C THR A 9 -16.26 6.22 29.30
N VAL A 10 -15.22 5.94 28.52
CA VAL A 10 -15.37 5.26 27.23
C VAL A 10 -15.39 3.76 27.49
N VAL A 11 -16.54 3.15 27.24
CA VAL A 11 -16.72 1.69 27.25
C VAL A 11 -16.11 1.14 25.96
N ALA A 12 -14.96 0.49 26.07
CA ALA A 12 -14.39 -0.28 24.97
C ALA A 12 -15.18 -1.59 24.82
N ALA A 13 -15.95 -1.73 23.75
CA ALA A 13 -16.56 -2.99 23.37
C ALA A 13 -15.48 -3.92 22.80
N ILE A 14 -15.06 -4.90 23.60
CA ILE A 14 -14.18 -6.00 23.17
C ILE A 14 -15.02 -6.94 22.30
N VAL A 15 -14.73 -6.98 21.00
CA VAL A 15 -15.21 -8.06 20.14
C VAL A 15 -14.25 -9.24 20.29
N VAL A 16 -14.66 -10.24 21.06
CA VAL A 16 -13.98 -11.54 21.15
C VAL A 16 -14.34 -12.33 19.89
N LEU A 17 -13.38 -12.51 18.99
CA LEU A 17 -13.49 -13.54 17.95
C LEU A 17 -13.00 -14.86 18.53
N SER A 18 -13.98 -15.72 18.84
CA SER A 18 -13.78 -17.12 19.22
C SER A 18 -12.99 -17.88 18.17
N GLY A 19 -11.96 -18.59 18.62
CA GLY A 19 -11.15 -19.47 17.80
C GLY A 19 -11.90 -20.73 17.35
N CYS A 20 -11.53 -21.22 16.18
CA CYS A 20 -11.62 -22.64 15.85
C CYS A 20 -10.20 -23.21 15.79
N SER A 21 -9.96 -24.13 16.71
CA SER A 21 -8.81 -25.02 16.74
C SER A 21 -8.91 -26.06 15.63
N SER A 22 -7.79 -26.33 14.97
CA SER A 22 -7.54 -27.63 14.34
C SER A 22 -6.12 -28.06 14.69
N SER A 23 -6.06 -28.96 15.67
CA SER A 23 -4.88 -29.70 16.07
C SER A 23 -4.44 -30.61 14.93
N SER A 24 -3.15 -30.58 14.57
CA SER A 24 -2.47 -31.79 14.14
C SER A 24 -0.99 -31.76 14.53
N LYS A 25 -0.50 -32.95 14.86
CA LYS A 25 0.56 -33.24 15.83
C LYS A 25 1.97 -32.93 15.32
N ASN A 26 2.79 -32.50 16.27
CA ASN A 26 4.25 -32.58 16.27
C ASN A 26 4.74 -34.01 16.04
N VAL A 27 5.75 -34.19 15.18
CA VAL A 27 6.88 -35.09 15.43
C VAL A 27 8.16 -34.40 14.97
N LYS A 28 9.01 -34.01 15.93
CA LYS A 28 10.43 -33.72 15.70
C LYS A 28 11.20 -35.04 15.63
N SER A 29 12.18 -35.11 14.73
CA SER A 29 13.34 -35.98 14.89
C SER A 29 14.54 -35.27 14.26
N ASP A 30 15.42 -34.76 15.13
CA ASP A 30 16.84 -34.62 14.81
C ASP A 30 17.45 -36.03 14.81
N ASN A 31 18.29 -36.38 13.82
CA ASN A 31 19.69 -36.67 14.09
C ASN A 31 20.53 -36.87 12.82
N SER A 32 21.82 -36.58 13.00
CA SER A 32 22.97 -36.69 12.11
C SER A 32 23.12 -37.99 11.32
N GLY A 33 23.86 -37.96 10.21
CA GLY A 33 24.53 -39.17 9.73
C GLY A 33 24.94 -39.17 8.26
N LYS A 34 26.12 -38.61 8.00
CA LYS A 34 26.95 -38.76 6.80
C LYS A 34 27.10 -40.25 6.40
N VAL A 35 27.05 -40.58 5.10
CA VAL A 35 28.07 -41.33 4.33
C VAL A 35 27.52 -41.79 2.96
N GLN A 36 28.33 -41.52 1.93
CA GLN A 36 28.23 -41.97 0.53
C GLN A 36 28.39 -43.49 0.36
N LYS A 37 27.75 -44.05 -0.68
CA LYS A 37 28.38 -44.81 -1.79
C LYS A 37 27.29 -45.21 -2.79
N VAL A 38 27.30 -44.69 -4.03
CA VAL A 38 28.00 -45.19 -5.25
C VAL A 38 27.33 -46.43 -5.87
N ASN A 39 26.87 -46.21 -7.11
CA ASN A 39 26.77 -47.07 -8.32
C ASN A 39 26.41 -48.56 -8.14
N SER A 40 25.62 -49.22 -8.99
CA SER A 40 25.71 -49.34 -10.46
C SER A 40 24.48 -50.20 -10.89
N SER A 41 23.68 -49.80 -11.87
CA SER A 41 23.64 -50.33 -13.26
C SER A 41 23.18 -51.78 -13.46
N GLU A 42 22.26 -51.92 -14.43
CA GLU A 42 21.90 -53.09 -15.28
C GLU A 42 20.99 -54.17 -14.66
N SER A 43 19.74 -54.33 -15.13
CA SER A 43 19.22 -54.77 -16.44
C SER A 43 19.13 -56.28 -16.57
N SER A 44 17.91 -56.82 -16.64
CA SER A 44 17.41 -57.92 -17.49
C SER A 44 16.06 -58.43 -16.93
N ASN A 45 14.93 -58.12 -17.54
CA ASN A 45 14.32 -58.70 -18.75
C ASN A 45 13.74 -60.11 -18.54
N LYS A 46 12.39 -60.24 -18.61
CA LYS A 46 11.73 -61.43 -19.14
C LYS A 46 10.30 -61.13 -19.62
N ASN A 47 10.07 -61.52 -20.86
CA ASN A 47 8.89 -61.32 -21.71
C ASN A 47 7.73 -62.31 -21.43
N ASN A 48 6.53 -61.89 -21.78
CA ASN A 48 5.51 -62.64 -22.55
C ASN A 48 4.48 -61.60 -23.08
N VAL A 49 4.37 -61.28 -24.38
CA VAL A 49 3.74 -62.04 -25.51
C VAL A 49 2.24 -62.29 -25.18
N SER A 50 1.20 -61.79 -25.87
CA SER A 50 1.00 -61.31 -27.26
C SER A 50 -0.18 -60.31 -27.39
N ASN A 51 -0.12 -59.55 -28.49
CA ASN A 51 -1.13 -58.74 -29.21
C ASN A 51 -2.44 -59.54 -29.53
N ASP A 52 -3.58 -59.01 -30.00
CA ASP A 52 -3.89 -57.74 -30.69
C ASP A 52 -5.42 -57.56 -30.82
N LYS A 53 -5.83 -56.32 -31.15
CA LYS A 53 -7.06 -55.87 -31.86
C LYS A 53 -8.40 -55.92 -31.10
N ASP A 54 -9.27 -54.91 -31.15
CA ASP A 54 -9.36 -53.76 -32.06
C ASP A 54 -10.26 -52.66 -31.45
N LYS A 55 -9.89 -51.41 -31.74
CA LYS A 55 -10.76 -50.30 -32.17
C LYS A 55 -11.76 -49.61 -31.22
N THR A 56 -11.55 -48.28 -31.21
CA THR A 56 -12.52 -47.17 -31.33
C THR A 56 -12.82 -46.33 -30.09
N SER A 57 -12.21 -45.14 -30.16
CA SER A 57 -12.37 -43.90 -29.43
C SER A 57 -13.82 -43.39 -29.27
N SER A 58 -14.18 -42.99 -28.06
CA SER A 58 -15.09 -41.86 -27.78
C SER A 58 -14.93 -41.38 -26.34
N ASP A 59 -13.96 -40.49 -26.09
CA ASP A 59 -13.89 -39.77 -24.81
C ASP A 59 -14.87 -38.60 -24.84
N SER A 60 -16.00 -38.81 -24.17
CA SER A 60 -16.87 -37.74 -23.69
C SER A 60 -16.56 -37.47 -22.23
N SER A 61 -16.32 -36.19 -21.96
CA SER A 61 -16.74 -35.49 -20.74
C SER A 61 -16.06 -35.88 -19.42
N ASN A 62 -15.12 -35.04 -19.01
CA ASN A 62 -15.11 -34.64 -17.60
C ASN A 62 -14.78 -33.15 -17.44
N SER A 63 -15.85 -32.38 -17.35
CA SER A 63 -15.90 -30.95 -17.02
C SER A 63 -15.44 -30.71 -15.58
N LYS A 64 -14.40 -29.87 -15.39
CA LYS A 64 -14.26 -29.10 -14.14
C LYS A 64 -13.43 -27.83 -14.34
N ALA A 65 -14.03 -26.74 -13.88
CA ALA A 65 -13.46 -25.42 -13.59
C ALA A 65 -13.21 -24.45 -14.77
N GLU A 66 -14.28 -23.78 -15.22
CA GLU A 66 -14.16 -22.42 -15.76
C GLU A 66 -15.36 -21.60 -15.27
N SER A 67 -15.16 -20.76 -14.26
CA SER A 67 -16.13 -19.72 -13.89
C SER A 67 -15.43 -18.57 -13.17
N ASN A 68 -14.91 -17.64 -13.97
CA ASN A 68 -14.94 -16.18 -13.75
C ASN A 68 -14.30 -15.49 -14.96
N LYS A 69 -14.90 -15.70 -16.14
CA LYS A 69 -14.49 -15.08 -17.39
C LYS A 69 -15.72 -14.42 -18.00
N ALA A 70 -16.13 -13.30 -17.41
CA ALA A 70 -17.14 -12.44 -17.99
C ALA A 70 -16.61 -11.01 -17.94
N ASN A 71 -16.63 -10.34 -19.09
CA ASN A 71 -16.42 -8.90 -19.31
C ASN A 71 -15.00 -8.39 -19.57
N ALA A 72 -14.06 -9.26 -19.91
CA ALA A 72 -12.82 -8.84 -20.55
C ALA A 72 -12.72 -9.35 -21.98
N SER A 73 -12.38 -8.47 -22.90
CA SER A 73 -12.26 -8.76 -24.33
C SER A 73 -10.85 -8.49 -24.80
N THR A 74 -10.33 -9.36 -25.66
CA THR A 74 -9.09 -9.08 -26.40
C THR A 74 -9.45 -8.37 -27.70
N ASP A 75 -8.76 -7.28 -28.03
CA ASP A 75 -8.95 -6.60 -29.32
C ASP A 75 -8.07 -7.20 -30.43
N ALA A 76 -8.17 -6.62 -31.64
CA ALA A 76 -7.42 -7.07 -32.82
C ALA A 76 -5.89 -6.92 -32.66
N ASN A 77 -5.42 -6.09 -31.73
CA ASN A 77 -4.02 -5.87 -31.43
C ASN A 77 -3.50 -6.79 -30.31
N GLY A 78 -4.37 -7.63 -29.73
CA GLY A 78 -4.03 -8.49 -28.61
C GLY A 78 -4.15 -7.79 -27.24
N ASP A 79 -4.68 -6.57 -27.19
CA ASP A 79 -4.85 -5.82 -25.95
C ASP A 79 -6.02 -6.38 -25.14
N TYR A 80 -5.82 -6.53 -23.83
CA TYR A 80 -6.85 -7.05 -22.94
C TYR A 80 -7.62 -5.91 -22.28
N ILE A 81 -8.90 -5.76 -22.63
CA ILE A 81 -9.76 -4.66 -22.23
C ILE A 81 -10.67 -5.11 -21.09
N ILE A 82 -10.65 -4.39 -19.98
CA ILE A 82 -11.50 -4.59 -18.81
C ILE A 82 -12.47 -3.39 -18.73
N LYS A 83 -13.76 -3.66 -18.96
CA LYS A 83 -14.83 -2.64 -18.88
C LYS A 83 -15.64 -2.71 -17.59
N ASP A 84 -15.76 -3.91 -17.03
CA ASP A 84 -16.43 -4.09 -15.74
C ASP A 84 -15.47 -3.73 -14.59
N ILE A 85 -15.36 -2.42 -14.36
CA ILE A 85 -14.52 -1.87 -13.30
C ILE A 85 -15.02 -2.29 -11.92
N ASN A 86 -16.32 -2.54 -11.75
CA ASN A 86 -16.89 -2.87 -10.45
C ASN A 86 -16.37 -4.20 -9.92
N SER A 87 -16.33 -5.24 -10.77
CA SER A 87 -15.79 -6.55 -10.43
C SER A 87 -14.25 -6.63 -10.50
N TRP A 88 -13.61 -5.67 -11.17
CA TRP A 88 -12.16 -5.59 -11.23
C TRP A 88 -11.54 -5.21 -9.88
N ASN A 89 -10.59 -6.03 -9.40
CA ASN A 89 -9.88 -5.85 -8.13
C ASN A 89 -8.39 -5.56 -8.38
N HIS A 90 -7.95 -4.35 -8.05
CA HIS A 90 -6.56 -3.92 -8.20
C HIS A 90 -6.23 -2.77 -7.24
N PRO A 91 -5.02 -2.69 -6.64
CA PRO A 91 -4.68 -1.63 -5.68
C PRO A 91 -4.84 -0.21 -6.22
N VAL A 92 -4.54 0.01 -7.51
CA VAL A 92 -4.72 1.33 -8.17
C VAL A 92 -6.17 1.82 -8.12
N LYS A 93 -7.16 0.90 -8.13
CA LYS A 93 -8.58 1.27 -8.02
C LYS A 93 -8.87 2.00 -6.72
N ASN A 94 -8.24 1.60 -5.61
CA ASN A 94 -8.42 2.23 -4.31
C ASN A 94 -7.86 3.65 -4.28
N ILE A 95 -6.69 3.85 -4.90
CA ILE A 95 -6.05 5.17 -5.00
C ILE A 95 -6.93 6.12 -5.81
N LEU A 96 -7.37 5.71 -7.00
CA LEU A 96 -8.20 6.54 -7.88
C LEU A 96 -9.57 6.86 -7.25
N ASN A 97 -10.20 5.89 -6.59
CA ASN A 97 -11.47 6.12 -5.89
C ASN A 97 -11.34 7.12 -4.73
N ARG A 98 -10.25 7.05 -3.95
CA ARG A 98 -9.99 7.99 -2.85
C ARG A 98 -9.88 9.43 -3.35
N GLU A 99 -9.36 9.62 -4.55
CA GLU A 99 -9.23 10.91 -5.22
C GLU A 99 -10.49 11.35 -5.99
N ASN A 100 -11.59 10.61 -5.87
CA ASN A 100 -12.82 10.79 -6.64
C ASN A 100 -12.60 10.73 -8.18
N ILE A 101 -11.59 9.98 -8.62
CA ILE A 101 -11.29 9.78 -10.04
C ILE A 101 -11.99 8.48 -10.49
N LYS A 102 -12.95 8.64 -11.39
CA LYS A 102 -13.70 7.49 -11.94
C LYS A 102 -12.84 6.74 -12.96
N ILE A 103 -12.77 5.42 -12.85
CA ILE A 103 -12.17 4.56 -13.88
C ILE A 103 -13.26 4.16 -14.86
N ASN A 104 -13.03 4.41 -16.15
CA ASN A 104 -13.96 4.11 -17.24
C ASN A 104 -13.68 2.73 -17.85
N LYS A 105 -12.40 2.42 -18.11
CA LYS A 105 -11.92 1.11 -18.60
C LYS A 105 -10.44 0.97 -18.26
N VAL A 106 -9.94 -0.27 -18.26
CA VAL A 106 -8.50 -0.56 -18.20
C VAL A 106 -8.13 -1.36 -19.44
N VAL A 107 -7.05 -0.97 -20.11
CA VAL A 107 -6.48 -1.71 -21.24
C VAL A 107 -5.11 -2.20 -20.82
N LEU A 108 -4.86 -3.51 -20.92
CA LEU A 108 -3.57 -4.10 -20.61
C LEU A 108 -2.85 -4.46 -21.91
N GLN A 109 -1.76 -3.76 -22.19
CA GLN A 109 -0.89 -3.98 -23.34
C GLN A 109 0.35 -4.78 -22.97
N ASN A 110 1.18 -5.12 -23.95
CA ASN A 110 2.49 -5.77 -23.78
C ASN A 110 2.40 -7.03 -22.92
N ASN A 111 1.62 -8.02 -23.34
CA ASN A 111 1.38 -9.24 -22.57
C ASN A 111 0.88 -8.96 -21.14
N LYS A 112 0.02 -7.94 -21.02
CA LYS A 112 -0.62 -7.49 -19.78
C LYS A 112 0.31 -6.83 -18.76
N THR A 113 1.44 -6.32 -19.20
CA THR A 113 2.46 -5.69 -18.33
C THR A 113 2.49 -4.16 -18.39
N TYR A 114 1.69 -3.57 -19.27
CA TYR A 114 1.56 -2.11 -19.39
C TYR A 114 0.08 -1.74 -19.29
N PRO A 115 -0.42 -1.39 -18.09
CA PRO A 115 -1.79 -0.95 -17.92
C PRO A 115 -1.98 0.51 -18.38
N ILE A 116 -3.04 0.73 -19.14
CA ILE A 116 -3.59 2.04 -19.48
C ILE A 116 -4.93 2.18 -18.76
N PHE A 117 -5.01 3.11 -17.82
CA PHE A 117 -6.22 3.42 -17.08
C PHE A 117 -6.91 4.59 -17.75
N TYR A 118 -8.09 4.35 -18.33
CA TYR A 118 -8.93 5.42 -18.84
C TYR A 118 -9.81 5.91 -17.71
N VAL A 119 -9.74 7.20 -17.41
CA VAL A 119 -10.35 7.80 -16.22
C VAL A 119 -11.14 9.06 -16.56
N THR A 120 -11.87 9.56 -15.58
CA THR A 120 -12.44 10.92 -15.57
C THR A 120 -11.86 11.65 -14.36
N PHE A 121 -11.05 12.68 -14.60
CA PHE A 121 -10.40 13.43 -13.54
C PHE A 121 -11.39 14.30 -12.76
N SER A 122 -11.22 14.37 -11.44
CA SER A 122 -12.02 15.21 -10.55
C SER A 122 -11.57 16.68 -10.51
N LYS A 123 -10.30 16.96 -10.84
CA LYS A 123 -9.70 18.30 -10.88
C LYS A 123 -9.11 18.59 -12.25
N GLU A 124 -9.01 19.86 -12.64
CA GLU A 124 -8.38 20.22 -13.91
C GLU A 124 -6.88 19.94 -13.88
N LEU A 125 -6.33 19.39 -14.97
CA LEU A 125 -4.89 19.14 -15.09
C LEU A 125 -4.17 20.43 -15.53
N ASN A 126 -3.99 21.35 -14.60
CA ASN A 126 -3.39 22.67 -14.83
C ASN A 126 -2.21 22.91 -13.88
N THR A 127 -1.58 24.09 -13.97
CA THR A 127 -0.44 24.47 -13.13
C THR A 127 -0.75 24.38 -11.63
N ASP A 128 -1.95 24.81 -11.21
CA ASP A 128 -2.34 24.81 -9.79
C ASP A 128 -2.46 23.40 -9.21
N ASN A 129 -2.87 22.43 -10.02
CA ASN A 129 -3.00 21.03 -9.62
C ASN A 129 -1.79 20.17 -10.01
N LYS A 130 -0.73 20.75 -10.62
CA LYS A 130 0.44 20.01 -11.11
C LYS A 130 1.12 19.19 -10.01
N GLU A 131 1.32 19.77 -8.82
CA GLU A 131 1.93 19.06 -7.69
C GLU A 131 1.05 17.90 -7.21
N TYR A 132 -0.26 18.15 -7.11
CA TYR A 132 -1.25 17.14 -6.74
C TYR A 132 -1.17 15.93 -7.68
N TYR A 133 -1.21 16.15 -8.99
CA TYR A 133 -1.13 15.07 -9.97
C TYR A 133 0.24 14.38 -9.98
N GLY A 134 1.32 15.14 -9.78
CA GLY A 134 2.66 14.57 -9.62
C GLY A 134 2.76 13.60 -8.43
N LYS A 135 2.15 13.94 -7.29
CA LYS A 135 2.07 13.05 -6.11
C LYS A 135 1.19 11.84 -6.39
N LEU A 136 0.00 12.07 -6.95
CA LEU A 136 -0.93 11.00 -7.31
C LEU A 136 -0.29 9.95 -8.23
N MET A 137 0.44 10.37 -9.26
CA MET A 137 1.13 9.43 -10.17
C MET A 137 2.18 8.57 -9.44
N LYS A 138 2.87 9.11 -8.44
CA LYS A 138 3.83 8.34 -7.63
C LYS A 138 3.13 7.32 -6.72
N GLU A 139 1.98 7.67 -6.17
CA GLU A 139 1.18 6.74 -5.37
C GLU A 139 0.57 5.62 -6.23
N ILE A 140 0.11 5.95 -7.45
CA ILE A 140 -0.34 4.95 -8.43
C ILE A 140 0.83 4.04 -8.82
N ALA A 141 2.04 4.59 -9.04
CA ALA A 141 3.23 3.79 -9.35
C ALA A 141 3.52 2.75 -8.25
N LEU A 142 3.48 3.18 -6.97
CA LEU A 142 3.65 2.27 -5.83
C LEU A 142 2.57 1.18 -5.81
N ALA A 143 1.30 1.56 -5.96
CA ALA A 143 0.17 0.62 -5.97
C ALA A 143 0.19 -0.33 -7.19
N ASN A 144 0.74 0.11 -8.31
CA ASN A 144 0.94 -0.66 -9.53
C ASN A 144 2.23 -1.51 -9.50
N GLY A 145 2.92 -1.59 -8.36
CA GLY A 145 4.16 -2.36 -8.22
C GLY A 145 5.31 -1.84 -9.08
N TYR A 146 5.32 -0.54 -9.38
CA TYR A 146 6.29 0.15 -10.23
C TYR A 146 6.42 -0.42 -11.65
N TRP A 147 5.35 -0.99 -12.20
CA TRP A 147 5.26 -1.20 -13.64
C TRP A 147 4.96 0.12 -14.34
N ASN A 148 5.51 0.31 -15.54
CA ASN A 148 5.18 1.44 -16.40
C ASN A 148 3.67 1.45 -16.70
N PHE A 149 3.05 2.62 -16.72
CA PHE A 149 1.61 2.73 -16.94
C PHE A 149 1.24 4.06 -17.59
N GLU A 150 -0.03 4.16 -17.97
CA GLU A 150 -0.61 5.34 -18.59
C GLU A 150 -1.97 5.68 -17.97
N ILE A 151 -2.26 6.97 -17.80
CA ILE A 151 -3.56 7.50 -17.40
C ILE A 151 -4.08 8.36 -18.53
N VAL A 152 -5.29 8.05 -19.02
CA VAL A 152 -5.93 8.78 -20.12
C VAL A 152 -7.28 9.33 -19.67
N ASP A 153 -7.48 10.64 -19.81
CA ASP A 153 -8.81 11.27 -19.73
C ASP A 153 -9.19 11.80 -21.12
N GLU A 154 -10.02 11.03 -21.82
CA GLU A 154 -10.47 11.34 -23.18
C GLU A 154 -11.28 12.64 -23.23
N GLY A 155 -12.07 12.94 -22.18
CA GLY A 155 -12.92 14.13 -22.12
C GLY A 155 -12.13 15.44 -22.00
N ARG A 156 -10.90 15.36 -21.50
CA ARG A 156 -9.99 16.51 -21.32
C ARG A 156 -8.76 16.45 -22.22
N ASN A 157 -8.69 15.49 -23.14
CA ASN A 157 -7.54 15.26 -24.00
C ASN A 157 -6.21 15.22 -23.20
N ALA A 158 -6.23 14.46 -22.10
CA ALA A 158 -5.08 14.31 -21.23
C ALA A 158 -4.53 12.88 -21.29
N ASP A 159 -3.23 12.75 -21.61
CA ASP A 159 -2.45 11.51 -21.60
C ASP A 159 -1.25 11.71 -20.66
N ILE A 160 -1.20 10.95 -19.57
CA ILE A 160 -0.08 10.92 -18.63
C ILE A 160 0.60 9.56 -18.71
N LYS A 161 1.86 9.53 -19.15
CA LYS A 161 2.68 8.31 -19.16
C LYS A 161 3.68 8.35 -18.01
N VAL A 162 3.78 7.23 -17.29
CA VAL A 162 4.68 7.08 -16.15
C VAL A 162 5.65 5.95 -16.43
N LYS A 163 6.93 6.29 -16.45
CA LYS A 163 8.04 5.32 -16.51
C LYS A 163 8.60 5.13 -15.11
N CYS A 164 8.72 3.88 -14.70
CA CYS A 164 9.31 3.48 -13.44
C CYS A 164 10.64 2.76 -13.69
N LYS A 165 11.51 2.75 -12.69
CA LYS A 165 12.78 2.03 -12.70
C LYS A 165 13.00 1.23 -11.43
N ASP A 166 13.76 0.14 -11.58
CA ASP A 166 14.26 -0.72 -10.50
C ASP A 166 13.18 -1.27 -9.55
N LYS A 167 11.92 -1.31 -10.01
CA LYS A 167 10.74 -1.69 -9.23
C LYS A 167 10.58 -0.94 -7.90
N LYS A 168 11.15 0.26 -7.79
CA LYS A 168 11.24 1.02 -6.53
C LYS A 168 11.01 2.51 -6.69
N SER A 169 11.13 3.06 -7.89
CA SER A 169 11.02 4.50 -8.10
C SER A 169 10.38 4.85 -9.44
N VAL A 170 9.80 6.05 -9.50
CA VAL A 170 9.39 6.68 -10.75
C VAL A 170 10.61 7.33 -11.39
N ASP A 171 10.84 7.03 -12.66
CA ASP A 171 11.92 7.62 -13.46
C ASP A 171 11.46 8.90 -14.15
N SER A 172 10.30 8.87 -14.80
CA SER A 172 9.71 10.05 -15.45
C SER A 172 8.19 10.01 -15.50
N ILE A 173 7.58 11.20 -15.54
CA ILE A 173 6.15 11.41 -15.74
C ILE A 173 6.02 12.44 -16.86
N SER A 174 5.37 12.08 -17.97
CA SER A 174 5.10 12.99 -19.08
C SER A 174 3.61 13.26 -19.21
N TYR A 175 3.24 14.51 -19.54
CA TYR A 175 1.87 14.90 -19.85
C TYR A 175 1.78 15.33 -21.32
N ASN A 176 0.90 14.75 -22.11
CA ASN A 176 0.68 15.12 -23.52
C ASN A 176 2.00 15.25 -24.31
N LYS A 177 2.90 14.28 -24.12
CA LYS A 177 4.26 14.18 -24.70
C LYS A 177 5.28 15.19 -24.13
N ASP A 178 4.87 16.12 -23.27
CA ASP A 178 5.78 16.98 -22.51
C ASP A 178 6.32 16.22 -21.29
N SER A 179 7.56 15.74 -21.37
CA SER A 179 8.28 15.09 -20.28
C SER A 179 8.74 16.06 -19.18
N SER A 180 8.70 17.37 -19.46
CA SER A 180 9.05 18.42 -18.50
C SER A 180 7.84 18.94 -17.73
N TYR A 181 6.62 18.62 -18.16
CA TYR A 181 5.40 19.10 -17.51
C TYR A 181 5.34 18.74 -16.04
N PHE A 182 5.75 17.52 -15.66
CA PHE A 182 5.89 17.12 -14.25
C PHE A 182 7.33 17.10 -13.77
N ALA A 183 8.29 17.46 -14.62
CA ALA A 183 9.63 17.74 -14.15
C ALA A 183 9.48 18.85 -13.11
N LEU A 184 10.01 18.53 -11.93
CA LEU A 184 10.21 19.53 -10.91
C LEU A 184 11.15 20.54 -11.54
N ASN A 185 10.66 21.76 -11.80
CA ASN A 185 11.56 22.90 -11.74
C ASN A 185 12.26 22.73 -10.40
N SER A 186 13.57 22.52 -10.43
CA SER A 186 14.36 22.28 -9.24
C SER A 186 13.91 23.22 -8.11
N VAL A 187 13.58 22.63 -6.96
CA VAL A 187 13.07 23.25 -5.73
C VAL A 187 11.55 23.37 -5.61
N GLN A 188 10.90 22.23 -5.41
CA GLN A 188 10.10 22.07 -4.19
C GLN A 188 10.49 20.72 -3.60
N SER A 189 11.59 20.71 -2.81
CA SER A 189 11.77 19.66 -1.83
C SER A 189 10.48 19.56 -1.03
N LEU A 190 10.04 18.35 -0.68
CA LEU A 190 9.03 18.23 0.37
C LEU A 190 9.48 19.12 1.52
N SER A 191 8.56 19.89 2.12
CA SER A 191 8.94 20.59 3.34
C SER A 191 9.47 19.54 4.32
N LYS A 192 10.45 19.90 5.14
CA LYS A 192 11.00 18.92 6.10
C LYS A 192 9.90 18.25 6.92
N GLU A 193 8.86 19.02 7.22
CA GLU A 193 7.63 18.56 7.84
C GLU A 193 6.88 17.51 7.02
N GLN A 194 6.65 17.71 5.72
CA GLN A 194 6.01 16.69 4.87
C GLN A 194 6.83 15.39 4.80
N GLU A 195 8.17 15.47 4.77
CA GLU A 195 9.02 14.27 4.83
C GLU A 195 8.80 13.49 6.13
N LEU A 196 8.77 14.20 7.26
CA LEU A 196 8.60 13.61 8.59
C LEU A 196 7.20 13.03 8.78
N VAL A 197 6.16 13.73 8.33
CA VAL A 197 4.78 13.22 8.35
C VAL A 197 4.67 11.94 7.53
N ASN A 198 5.19 11.94 6.29
CA ASN A 198 5.16 10.75 5.43
C ASN A 198 5.93 9.57 6.05
N TYR A 199 7.10 9.84 6.63
CA TYR A 199 7.88 8.84 7.35
C TYR A 199 7.10 8.25 8.53
N LEU A 200 6.47 9.09 9.35
CA LEU A 200 5.65 8.65 10.49
C LEU A 200 4.47 7.78 10.03
N VAL A 201 3.70 8.24 9.05
CA VAL A 201 2.50 7.55 8.53
C VAL A 201 2.85 6.21 7.90
N SER A 202 4.02 6.11 7.26
CA SER A 202 4.48 4.87 6.63
C SER A 202 4.91 3.82 7.66
N ASN A 203 5.48 4.25 8.79
CA ASN A 203 6.08 3.37 9.80
C ASN A 203 5.20 3.13 11.04
N VAL A 204 4.16 3.93 11.27
CA VAL A 204 3.27 3.81 12.43
C VAL A 204 1.83 3.58 11.95
N SER A 205 1.39 2.32 12.00
CA SER A 205 0.06 1.92 11.53
C SER A 205 -1.07 2.60 12.30
N GLU A 206 -0.88 2.92 13.57
CA GLU A 206 -1.84 3.66 14.41
C GLU A 206 -2.10 5.06 13.85
N VAL A 207 -1.04 5.76 13.40
CA VAL A 207 -1.15 7.10 12.79
C VAL A 207 -1.85 7.01 11.43
N ARG A 208 -1.50 6.00 10.62
CA ARG A 208 -2.19 5.77 9.34
C ARG A 208 -3.68 5.47 9.54
N SER A 209 -4.01 4.60 10.50
CA SER A 209 -5.40 4.28 10.85
C SER A 209 -6.14 5.53 11.34
N PHE A 210 -5.50 6.33 12.19
CA PHE A 210 -6.04 7.60 12.66
C PHE A 210 -6.38 8.56 11.51
N MET A 211 -5.47 8.74 10.54
CA MET A 211 -5.73 9.56 9.35
C MET A 211 -6.92 9.02 8.53
N ASN A 212 -6.99 7.71 8.34
CA ASN A 212 -8.04 7.07 7.55
C ASN A 212 -9.43 7.28 8.16
N VAL A 213 -9.56 7.19 9.48
CA VAL A 213 -10.83 7.47 10.19
C VAL A 213 -11.30 8.91 9.96
N HIS A 214 -10.37 9.86 9.89
CA HIS A 214 -10.68 11.29 9.75
C HIS A 214 -10.73 11.80 8.30
N ALA A 215 -10.37 10.98 7.31
CA ALA A 215 -10.34 11.40 5.91
C ALA A 215 -11.72 11.91 5.43
N ASN A 216 -12.78 11.19 5.79
CA ASN A 216 -14.16 11.48 5.39
C ASN A 216 -15.04 12.04 6.51
N ASN A 217 -14.47 12.31 7.69
CA ASN A 217 -15.22 12.86 8.81
C ASN A 217 -15.53 14.35 8.54
N THR A 218 -16.78 14.78 8.77
CA THR A 218 -17.24 16.16 8.56
C THR A 218 -17.03 17.06 9.77
N ASN A 219 -16.85 16.48 10.96
CA ASN A 219 -16.78 17.20 12.24
C ASN A 219 -15.34 17.44 12.68
N SER A 220 -14.43 16.51 12.39
CA SER A 220 -13.00 16.66 12.66
C SER A 220 -12.14 16.17 11.50
N LYS A 221 -10.97 16.79 11.34
CA LYS A 221 -9.92 16.38 10.40
C LYS A 221 -8.69 15.93 11.16
N SER A 222 -7.92 15.01 10.59
CA SER A 222 -6.59 14.72 11.15
C SER A 222 -5.66 15.90 10.89
N THR A 223 -4.85 16.25 11.89
CA THR A 223 -3.78 17.23 11.79
C THR A 223 -2.49 16.60 12.30
N ILE A 224 -1.42 16.71 11.51
CA ILE A 224 -0.10 16.20 11.85
C ILE A 224 0.91 17.26 11.43
N TYR A 225 1.74 17.70 12.37
CA TYR A 225 2.72 18.76 12.13
C TYR A 225 3.93 18.62 13.06
N VAL A 226 5.03 19.28 12.70
CA VAL A 226 6.23 19.36 13.54
C VAL A 226 6.00 20.41 14.63
N GLU A 227 5.75 19.96 15.86
CA GLU A 227 5.58 20.82 17.03
C GLU A 227 6.91 21.46 17.46
N ARG A 228 8.03 20.73 17.29
CA ARG A 228 9.36 21.22 17.65
C ARG A 228 10.46 20.62 16.78
N TYR A 229 11.40 21.47 16.38
CA TYR A 229 12.61 21.07 15.67
C TYR A 229 13.77 20.80 16.64
N PRO A 230 14.71 19.90 16.30
CA PRO A 230 15.91 19.67 17.10
C PRO A 230 16.68 20.96 17.37
N ASN A 231 17.06 21.18 18.62
CA ASN A 231 17.87 22.33 19.04
C ASN A 231 19.23 21.83 19.56
N ALA A 232 20.29 22.04 18.78
CA ALA A 232 21.64 21.59 19.14
C ALA A 232 22.16 22.13 20.48
N ALA A 233 21.63 23.27 20.95
CA ALA A 233 21.99 23.89 22.22
C ALA A 233 21.21 23.33 23.43
N ALA A 234 20.18 22.51 23.21
CA ALA A 234 19.41 21.92 24.29
C ALA A 234 20.22 20.89 25.08
N THR A 235 20.01 20.84 26.40
CA THR A 235 20.61 19.83 27.29
C THR A 235 19.82 18.53 27.29
N ASN A 236 18.50 18.59 27.07
CA ASN A 236 17.64 17.43 26.95
C ASN A 236 17.93 16.67 25.65
N THR A 237 18.22 15.37 25.75
CA THR A 237 18.58 14.51 24.60
C THR A 237 17.52 14.49 23.50
N TYR A 238 16.24 14.53 23.85
CA TYR A 238 15.14 14.48 22.89
C TYR A 238 15.00 15.81 22.16
N GLU A 239 15.01 16.92 22.88
CA GLU A 239 14.98 18.26 22.27
C GLU A 239 16.20 18.52 21.38
N LYS A 240 17.34 17.93 21.73
CA LYS A 240 18.58 18.09 20.96
C LYS A 240 18.58 17.31 19.64
N ASN A 241 18.01 16.11 19.62
CA ASN A 241 18.22 15.16 18.53
C ASN A 241 16.97 14.75 17.77
N TYR A 242 15.77 15.18 18.19
CA TYR A 242 14.52 14.71 17.62
C TYR A 242 13.60 15.85 17.18
N TYR A 243 12.87 15.59 16.10
CA TYR A 243 11.69 16.35 15.73
C TYR A 243 10.51 15.86 16.57
N MET A 244 9.81 16.76 17.26
CA MET A 244 8.59 16.42 17.99
C MET A 244 7.41 16.60 17.05
N ILE A 245 6.65 15.53 16.86
CA ILE A 245 5.54 15.47 15.93
C ILE A 245 4.24 15.38 16.72
N TYR A 246 3.36 16.34 16.47
CA TYR A 246 2.00 16.34 16.98
C TYR A 246 1.12 15.52 16.03
N VAL A 247 0.28 14.64 16.59
CA VAL A 247 -0.79 13.96 15.84
C VAL A 247 -2.09 14.20 16.61
N GLY A 248 -3.09 14.77 15.95
CA GLY A 248 -4.34 15.08 16.62
C GLY A 248 -5.50 15.36 15.69
N GLU A 249 -6.62 15.73 16.30
CA GLU A 249 -7.85 16.09 15.64
C GLU A 249 -7.96 17.61 15.57
N SER A 250 -8.36 18.12 14.42
CA SER A 250 -8.71 19.51 14.20
C SER A 250 -10.21 19.63 14.05
N PHE A 251 -10.82 20.39 14.95
CA PHE A 251 -12.21 20.83 14.91
C PHE A 251 -12.25 22.30 14.43
N PRO A 252 -13.44 22.84 14.12
CA PRO A 252 -13.56 24.25 13.71
C PRO A 252 -13.06 25.27 14.75
N ASP A 253 -13.14 24.95 16.04
CA ASP A 253 -12.87 25.86 17.16
C ASP A 253 -11.66 25.47 18.02
N HIS A 254 -11.15 24.23 17.90
CA HIS A 254 -10.02 23.76 18.68
C HIS A 254 -9.27 22.60 18.01
N ILE A 255 -8.10 22.26 18.56
CA ILE A 255 -7.35 21.05 18.22
C ILE A 255 -7.18 20.18 19.46
N VAL A 256 -7.28 18.86 19.29
CA VAL A 256 -7.12 17.86 20.37
C VAL A 256 -5.92 16.99 20.06
N ASN A 257 -4.99 16.86 21.00
CA ASN A 257 -3.84 15.99 20.83
C ASN A 257 -4.25 14.54 21.06
N THR A 258 -3.96 13.66 20.11
CA THR A 258 -4.20 12.22 20.24
C THR A 258 -2.90 11.49 20.57
N TYR A 259 -1.82 11.83 19.86
CA TYR A 259 -0.50 11.25 20.08
C TYR A 259 0.59 12.32 19.95
N ARG A 260 1.73 12.05 20.58
CA ARG A 260 2.98 12.77 20.35
C ARG A 260 4.08 11.77 20.06
N PHE A 261 4.81 12.00 18.97
CA PHE A 261 5.93 11.17 18.54
C PHE A 261 7.20 12.01 18.48
N ALA A 262 8.35 11.34 18.59
CA ALA A 262 9.66 11.93 18.32
C ALA A 262 10.33 11.15 17.19
N ILE A 263 10.81 11.84 16.15
CA ILE A 263 11.57 11.25 15.04
C ILE A 263 13.01 11.73 15.17
N ASN A 264 13.97 10.81 15.24
CA ASN A 264 15.38 11.18 15.31
C ASN A 264 15.78 12.00 14.06
N LYS A 265 16.70 12.95 14.21
CA LYS A 265 17.20 13.81 13.13
C LYS A 265 17.64 13.06 11.86
N ASP A 266 18.12 11.82 12.03
CA ASP A 266 18.60 10.94 10.97
C ASP A 266 17.50 10.05 10.37
N THR A 267 16.24 10.19 10.83
CA THR A 267 15.05 9.50 10.30
C THR A 267 15.15 7.96 10.30
N ASN A 268 15.74 7.40 11.35
CA ASN A 268 15.91 5.95 11.54
C ASN A 268 15.22 5.41 12.81
N GLU A 269 14.66 6.28 13.65
CA GLU A 269 14.02 5.92 14.90
C GLU A 269 12.78 6.78 15.13
N ILE A 270 11.74 6.15 15.67
CA ILE A 270 10.48 6.77 16.08
C ILE A 270 10.20 6.35 17.51
N LEU A 271 9.98 7.33 18.39
CA LEU A 271 9.56 7.13 19.76
C LEU A 271 8.15 7.68 19.95
N TYR A 272 7.38 7.06 20.84
CA TYR A 272 6.09 7.54 21.31
C TYR A 272 6.29 8.21 22.68
N TYR A 273 5.61 9.33 22.91
CA TYR A 273 5.61 9.98 24.22
C TYR A 273 4.44 9.48 25.08
N ASP A 274 4.76 8.75 26.14
CA ASP A 274 3.81 8.34 27.17
C ASP A 274 3.57 9.49 28.15
N THR A 275 2.43 10.16 27.99
CA THR A 275 2.02 11.28 28.86
C THR A 275 1.77 10.86 30.30
N ALA A 276 1.41 9.61 30.56
CA ALA A 276 1.13 9.12 31.91
C ALA A 276 2.42 8.84 32.68
N LYS A 277 3.46 8.38 31.99
CA LYS A 277 4.79 8.09 32.57
C LYS A 277 5.80 9.22 32.36
N ASP A 278 5.43 10.29 31.65
CA ASP A 278 6.30 11.41 31.27
C ASP A 278 7.63 10.95 30.66
N LYS A 279 7.57 10.06 29.65
CA LYS A 279 8.77 9.55 28.98
C LYS A 279 8.53 9.16 27.53
N TYR A 280 9.61 9.14 26.77
CA TYR A 280 9.62 8.53 25.43
C TYR A 280 9.89 7.03 25.51
N GLU A 281 9.09 6.26 24.80
CA GLU A 281 9.19 4.80 24.68
C GLU A 281 9.34 4.43 23.19
N THR A 282 9.99 3.32 22.91
CA THR A 282 9.99 2.75 21.56
C THR A 282 8.58 2.33 21.15
N LEU A 283 8.32 2.24 19.84
CA LEU A 283 7.02 1.78 19.35
C LEU A 283 6.67 0.37 19.88
N THR A 284 7.66 -0.49 20.07
CA THR A 284 7.47 -1.84 20.63
C THR A 284 7.01 -1.79 22.08
N GLU A 285 7.69 -1.02 22.92
CA GLU A 285 7.32 -0.84 24.34
C GLU A 285 5.91 -0.25 24.46
N TRP A 286 5.63 0.80 23.69
CA TRP A 286 4.30 1.42 23.67
C TRP A 286 3.20 0.43 23.29
N ARG A 287 3.39 -0.34 22.22
CA ARG A 287 2.42 -1.35 21.77
C ARG A 287 2.23 -2.47 22.78
N ASN A 288 3.29 -2.88 23.47
CA ASN A 288 3.21 -3.91 24.51
C ASN A 288 2.49 -3.41 25.76
N SER A 289 2.55 -2.11 26.06
CA SER A 289 1.86 -1.51 27.21
C SER A 289 0.33 -1.39 27.06
N LYS A 290 -0.19 -1.59 25.84
CA LYS A 290 -1.63 -1.55 25.54
C LYS A 290 -2.34 -2.91 25.67
N ASN A 291 -1.57 -3.98 25.81
CA ASN A 291 -2.07 -5.35 26.01
C ASN A 291 -2.10 -5.69 27.50
#